data_AF-A0A949GPG0-F1
#
_entry.id   AF-A0A949GPG0-F1
#
_cell.length_a   1.000
_cell.length_b   1.000
_cell.length_c   1.000
_cell.angle_alpha   90.00
_cell.angle_beta   90.00
_cell.angle_gamma   90.00
#
_symmetry.space_group_name_H-M   'P 1'
#
loop_
_entity.id
_entity.type
_entity.pdbx_description
1 polymer ?
#
loop_
_entity_poly.entity_id
_entity_poly.type
_entity_poly.pdbx_seq_one_letter_code
_entity_poly.pdbx_strand_id
1 'polypeptide(L)'
;MRNAQSELTNKPPTRKQFQEIQHQTAAEKNDRGAAIMLASNVQMTLKTALLAYLDLDHFSNELFGHDSAPLATFENQIRMAHALGIIGDKTRTNLKLIKSVRNAFAHAIHPITFESPEIVDACARLESPLKTQEAQEGLGAKYAVKGPPARRQFQSISNDIAFALMVQAIRTMRPAPAKDFIPNFPPHEDYVIVVRPPPLP
;
A
#
# COMPACT_ATOMS: atom_id res chain seq x y z
N MET A 1 -27.21 -1.09 7.01
CA MET A 1 -27.15 0.38 7.20
C MET A 1 -25.71 0.82 7.01
N ARG A 2 -25.44 1.85 6.20
CA ARG A 2 -24.09 2.43 6.07
C ARG A 2 -23.78 3.16 7.37
N ASN A 3 -22.76 2.72 8.09
CA ASN A 3 -22.26 3.45 9.26
C ASN A 3 -21.42 4.62 8.75
N ALA A 4 -21.70 5.85 9.19
CA ALA A 4 -20.99 7.06 8.75
C ALA A 4 -19.46 6.97 8.93
N GLN A 5 -19.00 6.14 9.88
CA GLN A 5 -17.59 5.84 10.08
C GLN A 5 -16.92 5.17 8.86
N SER A 6 -17.67 4.38 8.08
CA SER A 6 -17.13 3.69 6.89
C SER A 6 -16.74 4.67 5.77
N GLU A 7 -17.45 5.79 5.64
CA GLU A 7 -17.13 6.82 4.63
C GLU A 7 -15.78 7.50 4.90
N LEU A 8 -15.39 7.63 6.18
CA LEU A 8 -14.07 8.15 6.59
C LEU A 8 -12.92 7.22 6.17
N THR A 9 -13.20 5.92 6.03
CA THR A 9 -12.19 4.90 5.71
C THR A 9 -12.07 4.57 4.22
N ASN A 10 -13.08 4.96 3.42
CA ASN A 10 -13.21 4.52 2.03
C ASN A 10 -12.97 5.60 0.98
N LYS A 11 -12.83 6.87 1.39
CA LYS A 11 -12.47 7.97 0.50
C LYS A 11 -10.94 8.20 0.50
N PRO A 12 -10.28 8.28 -0.67
CA PRO A 12 -8.87 8.60 -0.73
C PRO A 12 -8.59 10.01 -0.17
N PRO A 13 -7.48 10.22 0.54
CA PRO A 13 -7.15 11.52 1.15
C PRO A 13 -6.72 12.54 0.08
N THR A 14 -7.02 13.81 0.32
CA THR A 14 -6.43 14.92 -0.45
C THR A 14 -4.94 15.05 -0.18
N ARG A 15 -4.19 15.74 -1.05
CA ARG A 15 -2.75 16.00 -0.86
C ARG A 15 -2.43 16.65 0.49
N LYS A 16 -3.26 17.60 0.96
CA LYS A 16 -3.08 18.25 2.27
C LYS A 16 -3.30 17.27 3.43
N GLN A 17 -4.34 16.44 3.35
CA GLN A 17 -4.60 15.41 4.36
C GLN A 17 -3.49 14.35 4.38
N PHE A 18 -2.96 13.97 3.22
CA PHE A 18 -1.83 13.06 3.15
C PHE A 18 -0.58 13.65 3.82
N GLN A 19 -0.27 14.93 3.59
CA GLN A 19 0.82 15.63 4.28
C GLN A 19 0.62 15.68 5.80
N GLU A 20 -0.61 15.90 6.24
CA GLU A 20 -0.95 15.92 7.67
C GLU A 20 -0.77 14.54 8.32
N ILE A 21 -1.22 13.46 7.65
CA ILE A 21 -0.98 12.08 8.12
C ILE A 21 0.51 11.80 8.27
N GLN A 22 1.34 12.28 7.34
CA GLN A 22 2.80 12.14 7.41
C GLN A 22 3.37 12.90 8.61
N HIS A 23 2.90 14.12 8.85
CA HIS A 23 3.31 14.93 10.00
C HIS A 23 2.95 14.25 11.33
N GLN A 24 1.72 13.75 11.47
CA GLN A 24 1.27 13.01 12.65
C GLN A 24 2.13 11.77 12.90
N THR A 25 2.40 11.01 11.84
CA THR A 25 3.21 9.79 11.92
C THR A 25 4.66 10.09 12.31
N ALA A 26 5.23 11.19 11.84
CA ALA A 26 6.58 11.63 12.20
C ALA A 26 6.68 12.18 13.64
N ALA A 27 5.58 12.75 14.15
CA ALA A 27 5.49 13.27 15.51
C ALA A 27 5.23 12.19 16.57
N GLU A 28 4.73 11.02 16.14
CA GLU A 28 4.47 9.90 17.03
C GLU A 28 5.76 9.47 17.75
N LYS A 29 5.70 9.27 19.07
CA LYS A 29 6.86 8.87 19.88
C LYS A 29 6.80 7.41 20.27
N ASN A 30 5.61 6.84 20.37
CA ASN A 30 5.38 5.45 20.72
C ASN A 30 5.64 4.53 19.51
N ASP A 31 6.48 3.51 19.71
CA ASP A 31 6.86 2.57 18.64
C ASP A 31 5.66 1.79 18.09
N ARG A 32 4.75 1.34 18.96
CA ARG A 32 3.52 0.63 18.55
C ARG A 32 2.61 1.53 17.73
N GLY A 33 2.41 2.77 18.18
CA GLY A 33 1.66 3.78 17.42
C GLY A 33 2.27 4.05 16.05
N ALA A 34 3.58 4.30 16.01
CA ALA A 34 4.29 4.58 14.77
C ALA A 34 4.19 3.42 13.76
N ALA A 35 4.40 2.17 14.22
CA ALA A 35 4.30 0.98 13.37
C ALA A 35 2.92 0.81 12.75
N ILE A 36 1.86 0.98 13.56
CA ILE A 36 0.47 0.86 13.10
C ILE A 36 0.13 1.98 12.12
N MET A 37 0.47 3.23 12.43
CA MET A 37 0.17 4.38 11.58
C MET A 37 0.88 4.30 10.23
N LEU A 38 2.19 4.02 10.21
CA LEU A 38 2.98 3.88 8.98
C LEU A 38 2.41 2.78 8.09
N ALA A 39 2.17 1.59 8.64
CA ALA A 39 1.63 0.47 7.88
C ALA A 39 0.20 0.74 7.37
N SER A 40 -0.62 1.43 8.15
CA SER A 40 -1.99 1.81 7.74
C SER A 40 -1.95 2.82 6.60
N ASN A 41 -1.02 3.77 6.62
CA ASN A 41 -0.80 4.72 5.54
C ASN A 41 -0.32 4.04 4.25
N VAL A 42 0.60 3.07 4.36
CA VAL A 42 1.03 2.25 3.22
C VAL A 42 -0.15 1.44 2.64
N GLN A 43 -0.96 0.81 3.49
CA GLN A 43 -2.13 0.07 3.02
C GLN A 43 -3.16 1.00 2.34
N MET A 44 -3.40 2.19 2.90
CA MET A 44 -4.30 3.18 2.32
C MET A 44 -3.81 3.64 0.94
N THR A 45 -2.51 3.93 0.77
CA THR A 45 -1.96 4.31 -0.54
C THR A 45 -2.00 3.19 -1.56
N LEU A 46 -1.82 1.93 -1.13
CA LEU A 46 -2.02 0.76 -1.97
C LEU A 46 -3.46 0.63 -2.46
N LYS A 47 -4.44 0.83 -1.56
CA LYS A 47 -5.87 0.90 -1.92
C LYS A 47 -6.13 2.01 -2.94
N THR A 48 -5.61 3.21 -2.72
CA THR A 48 -5.76 4.33 -3.66
C THR A 48 -5.17 4.00 -5.03
N ALA A 49 -3.99 3.36 -5.09
CA ALA A 49 -3.37 2.94 -6.34
C ALA A 49 -4.22 1.88 -7.07
N LEU A 50 -4.80 0.93 -6.34
CA LEU A 50 -5.71 -0.07 -6.90
C LEU A 50 -6.99 0.56 -7.47
N LEU A 51 -7.63 1.48 -6.72
CA LEU A 51 -8.82 2.18 -7.18
C LEU A 51 -8.55 3.00 -8.43
N ALA A 52 -7.44 3.74 -8.44
CA ALA A 52 -7.03 4.55 -9.59
C ALA A 52 -6.70 3.69 -10.82
N TYR A 53 -6.07 2.53 -10.62
CA TYR A 53 -5.73 1.62 -11.73
C TYR A 53 -6.97 0.98 -12.35
N LEU A 54 -7.94 0.59 -11.51
CA LEU A 54 -9.13 -0.12 -11.95
C LEU A 54 -10.26 0.80 -12.44
N ASP A 55 -10.18 2.12 -12.17
CA ASP A 55 -11.26 3.09 -12.40
C ASP A 55 -12.57 2.71 -11.65
N LEU A 56 -12.41 2.32 -10.38
CA LEU A 56 -13.48 1.71 -9.57
C LEU A 56 -13.88 2.56 -8.36
N ASP A 57 -13.82 3.89 -8.47
CA ASP A 57 -14.20 4.80 -7.39
C ASP A 57 -15.63 4.53 -6.87
N HIS A 58 -16.55 4.16 -7.76
CA HIS A 58 -17.92 3.78 -7.41
C HIS A 58 -18.06 2.41 -6.71
N PHE A 59 -17.09 1.52 -6.89
CA PHE A 59 -17.08 0.16 -6.32
C PHE A 59 -16.19 0.03 -5.08
N SER A 60 -15.60 1.13 -4.57
CA SER A 60 -14.70 1.12 -3.42
C SER A 60 -15.29 0.39 -2.20
N ASN A 61 -16.58 0.57 -1.91
CA ASN A 61 -17.23 -0.11 -0.79
C ASN A 61 -17.43 -1.62 -1.04
N GLU A 62 -17.72 -2.04 -2.26
CA GLU A 62 -17.93 -3.46 -2.60
C GLU A 62 -16.61 -4.24 -2.61
N LEU A 63 -15.53 -3.57 -3.01
CA LEU A 63 -14.21 -4.20 -3.06
C LEU A 63 -13.47 -4.18 -1.72
N PHE A 64 -13.68 -3.15 -0.90
CA PHE A 64 -12.88 -2.92 0.32
C PHE A 64 -13.70 -2.78 1.61
N GLY A 65 -15.01 -2.52 1.54
CA GLY A 65 -15.77 -1.93 2.64
C GLY A 65 -16.36 -2.90 3.66
N HIS A 66 -16.32 -4.21 3.42
CA HIS A 66 -16.80 -5.22 4.36
C HIS A 66 -15.79 -6.38 4.50
N ASP A 67 -15.87 -7.14 5.59
CA ASP A 67 -14.85 -8.15 5.93
C ASP A 67 -14.70 -9.26 4.88
N SER A 68 -15.81 -9.61 4.20
CA SER A 68 -15.81 -10.59 3.10
C SER A 68 -15.50 -9.98 1.73
N ALA A 69 -15.14 -8.69 1.66
CA ALA A 69 -14.89 -8.02 0.39
C ALA A 69 -13.58 -8.55 -0.24
N PRO A 70 -13.50 -8.69 -1.57
CA PRO A 70 -12.34 -9.30 -2.24
C PRO A 70 -11.01 -8.66 -1.85
N LEU A 71 -10.98 -7.34 -1.63
CA LEU A 71 -9.80 -6.56 -1.28
C LEU A 71 -9.86 -5.99 0.16
N ALA A 72 -10.66 -6.60 1.05
CA ALA A 72 -10.78 -6.18 2.45
C ALA A 72 -9.44 -6.22 3.20
N THR A 73 -8.65 -7.27 2.97
CA THR A 73 -7.42 -7.51 3.74
C THR A 73 -6.19 -6.92 3.05
N PHE A 74 -5.20 -6.52 3.86
CA PHE A 74 -3.91 -6.05 3.34
C PHE A 74 -3.23 -7.10 2.44
N GLU A 75 -3.34 -8.38 2.80
CA GLU A 75 -2.79 -9.48 1.98
C GLU A 75 -3.43 -9.54 0.59
N ASN A 76 -4.77 -9.43 0.51
CA ASN A 76 -5.48 -9.47 -0.76
C ASN A 76 -5.11 -8.28 -1.64
N GLN A 77 -4.98 -7.09 -1.06
CA GLN A 77 -4.53 -5.89 -1.77
C GLN A 77 -3.11 -6.06 -2.33
N ILE A 78 -2.17 -6.60 -1.54
CA ILE A 78 -0.79 -6.87 -1.98
C ILE A 78 -0.78 -7.85 -3.15
N ARG A 79 -1.55 -8.94 -3.06
CA ARG A 79 -1.65 -9.96 -4.12
C ARG A 79 -2.22 -9.38 -5.41
N MET A 80 -3.32 -8.63 -5.30
CA MET A 80 -3.97 -8.01 -6.46
C MET A 80 -3.05 -7.00 -7.14
N ALA A 81 -2.44 -6.09 -6.36
CA ALA A 81 -1.55 -5.08 -6.91
C ALA A 81 -0.33 -5.70 -7.62
N HIS A 82 0.22 -6.80 -7.09
CA HIS A 82 1.31 -7.52 -7.74
C HIS A 82 0.85 -8.24 -9.02
N ALA A 83 -0.30 -8.91 -8.99
CA ALA A 83 -0.86 -9.58 -10.16
C ALA A 83 -1.16 -8.61 -11.32
N LEU A 84 -1.60 -7.39 -10.99
CA LEU A 84 -1.85 -6.31 -11.96
C LEU A 84 -0.58 -5.58 -12.42
N GLY A 85 0.60 -5.91 -11.87
CA GLY A 85 1.85 -5.22 -12.18
C GLY A 85 1.92 -3.79 -11.65
N ILE A 86 1.04 -3.41 -10.71
CA ILE A 86 1.11 -2.11 -10.02
C ILE A 86 2.38 -2.05 -9.16
N ILE A 87 2.75 -3.17 -8.55
CA ILE A 87 3.97 -3.31 -7.76
C ILE A 87 4.84 -4.47 -8.28
N GLY A 88 6.17 -4.32 -8.18
CA GLY A 88 7.13 -5.40 -8.47
C GLY A 88 7.44 -6.28 -7.26
N ASP A 89 8.29 -7.30 -7.46
CA ASP A 89 8.62 -8.32 -6.44
C ASP A 89 9.26 -7.73 -5.17
N LYS A 90 10.15 -6.75 -5.34
CA LYS A 90 10.78 -6.03 -4.22
C LYS A 90 9.73 -5.34 -3.34
N THR A 91 8.86 -4.53 -3.95
CA THR A 91 7.80 -3.82 -3.23
C THR A 91 6.81 -4.80 -2.58
N ARG A 92 6.45 -5.88 -3.27
CA ARG A 92 5.62 -6.95 -2.68
C ARG A 92 6.25 -7.55 -1.42
N THR A 93 7.55 -7.84 -1.46
CA THR A 93 8.31 -8.37 -0.32
C THR A 93 8.32 -7.38 0.84
N ASN A 94 8.60 -6.12 0.57
CA ASN A 94 8.53 -5.05 1.58
C ASN A 94 7.14 -4.94 2.20
N LEU A 95 6.07 -4.95 1.40
CA LEU A 95 4.70 -4.83 1.91
C LEU A 95 4.33 -6.01 2.82
N LYS A 96 4.80 -7.23 2.52
CA LYS A 96 4.63 -8.39 3.40
C LYS A 96 5.36 -8.22 4.72
N LEU A 97 6.59 -7.71 4.71
CA LEU A 97 7.35 -7.39 5.92
C LEU A 97 6.66 -6.29 6.74
N ILE A 98 6.20 -5.21 6.10
CA ILE A 98 5.44 -4.13 6.75
C ILE A 98 4.17 -4.67 7.40
N LYS A 99 3.40 -5.52 6.70
CA LYS A 99 2.22 -6.19 7.26
C LYS A 99 2.59 -7.02 8.49
N SER A 100 3.69 -7.78 8.42
CA SER A 100 4.17 -8.63 9.52
C SER A 100 4.52 -7.80 10.76
N VAL A 101 5.29 -6.73 10.58
CA VAL A 101 5.68 -5.81 11.67
C VAL A 101 4.45 -5.15 12.28
N ARG A 102 3.53 -4.63 11.47
CA ARG A 102 2.26 -4.07 11.95
C ARG A 102 1.49 -5.07 12.81
N ASN A 103 1.34 -6.30 12.34
CA ASN A 103 0.59 -7.34 13.04
C ASN A 103 1.25 -7.70 14.36
N ALA A 104 2.58 -7.77 14.42
CA ALA A 104 3.31 -7.95 15.68
C ALA A 104 3.00 -6.82 16.66
N PHE A 105 3.13 -5.56 16.25
CA PHE A 105 2.81 -4.41 17.11
C PHE A 105 1.35 -4.34 17.56
N ALA A 106 0.41 -4.71 16.68
CA ALA A 106 -1.02 -4.66 16.97
C ALA A 106 -1.52 -5.79 17.90
N HIS A 107 -0.89 -6.97 17.84
CA HIS A 107 -1.38 -8.16 18.54
C HIS A 107 -0.44 -8.71 19.62
N ALA A 108 0.77 -8.15 19.78
CA ALA A 108 1.68 -8.55 20.85
C ALA A 108 1.07 -8.27 22.23
N ILE A 109 0.94 -9.34 23.02
CA ILE A 109 0.50 -9.28 24.42
C ILE A 109 1.53 -8.55 25.27
N HIS A 110 2.82 -8.78 24.99
CA HIS A 110 3.93 -8.14 25.68
C HIS A 110 4.34 -6.83 25.00
N PRO A 111 4.97 -5.90 25.76
CA PRO A 111 5.59 -4.72 25.16
C PRO A 111 6.69 -5.14 24.18
N ILE A 112 6.62 -4.60 22.96
CA ILE A 112 7.67 -4.73 21.95
C ILE A 112 8.02 -3.34 21.42
N THR A 113 9.25 -3.18 20.95
CA THR A 113 9.79 -1.91 20.44
C THR A 113 10.49 -2.16 19.10
N PHE A 114 10.96 -1.10 18.45
CA PHE A 114 11.83 -1.24 17.29
C PHE A 114 13.24 -1.75 17.64
N GLU A 115 13.52 -2.00 18.92
CA GLU A 115 14.77 -2.62 19.39
C GLU A 115 14.60 -4.11 19.69
N SER A 116 13.36 -4.64 19.65
CA SER A 116 13.12 -6.08 19.76
C SER A 116 13.80 -6.83 18.61
N PRO A 117 14.58 -7.91 18.88
CA PRO A 117 15.38 -8.59 17.87
C PRO A 117 14.60 -8.99 16.61
N GLU A 118 13.39 -9.52 16.78
CA GLU A 118 12.52 -9.96 15.68
C GLU A 118 12.06 -8.79 14.79
N ILE A 119 11.88 -7.61 15.38
CA ILE A 119 11.50 -6.39 14.66
C ILE A 119 12.72 -5.81 13.95
N VAL A 120 13.89 -5.81 14.59
CA VAL A 120 15.15 -5.37 13.98
C VAL A 120 15.45 -6.20 12.74
N ASP A 121 15.38 -7.53 12.84
CA ASP A 121 15.61 -8.46 11.72
C ASP A 121 14.60 -8.24 10.59
N ALA A 122 13.33 -8.02 10.92
CA ALA A 122 12.32 -7.72 9.92
C ALA A 122 12.58 -6.39 9.20
N CYS A 123 13.00 -5.36 9.94
CA CYS A 123 13.31 -4.05 9.37
C CYS A 123 14.56 -4.08 8.52
N ALA A 124 15.60 -4.82 8.92
CA ALA A 124 16.87 -4.93 8.21
C ALA A 124 16.70 -5.46 6.77
N ARG A 125 15.68 -6.30 6.54
CA ARG A 125 15.34 -6.85 5.21
C ARG A 125 14.55 -5.90 4.32
N LEU A 126 14.16 -4.73 4.82
CA LEU A 126 13.44 -3.74 4.01
C LEU A 126 14.41 -3.02 3.08
N GLU A 127 14.06 -2.97 1.80
CA GLU A 127 14.86 -2.34 0.76
C GLU A 127 14.12 -1.14 0.15
N SER A 128 14.82 -0.04 -0.15
CA SER A 128 14.16 1.09 -0.81
C SER A 128 13.76 0.69 -2.24
N PRO A 129 12.48 0.90 -2.62
CA PRO A 129 12.02 0.66 -3.99
C PRO A 129 12.36 1.83 -4.92
N LEU A 130 12.71 2.99 -4.36
CA LEU A 130 12.99 4.21 -5.11
C LEU A 130 14.47 4.31 -5.48
N LYS A 131 14.76 4.96 -6.60
CA LYS A 131 16.14 5.37 -6.92
C LYS A 131 16.53 6.55 -6.02
N THR A 132 17.83 6.70 -5.75
CA THR A 132 18.36 7.71 -4.81
C THR A 132 17.86 9.13 -5.06
N GLN A 133 17.67 9.53 -6.33
CA GLN A 133 17.13 10.86 -6.68
C GLN A 133 15.64 11.03 -6.31
N GLU A 134 14.80 10.01 -6.55
CA GLU A 134 13.38 10.05 -6.22
C GLU A 134 13.14 10.02 -4.71
N ALA A 135 14.01 9.33 -3.97
CA ALA A 135 14.00 9.32 -2.50
C ALA A 135 14.36 10.69 -1.90
N GLN A 136 15.24 11.45 -2.56
CA GLN A 136 15.63 12.81 -2.14
C GLN A 136 14.54 13.86 -2.42
N GLU A 137 13.72 13.65 -3.46
CA GLU A 137 12.61 14.54 -3.83
C GLU A 137 11.27 14.15 -3.16
N GLY A 138 11.16 12.94 -2.64
CA GLY A 138 9.97 12.42 -1.99
C GLY A 138 9.61 13.11 -0.67
N LEU A 139 8.35 12.97 -0.24
CA LEU A 139 7.90 13.53 1.06
C LEU A 139 8.71 13.02 2.27
N GLY A 140 9.34 11.85 2.16
CA GLY A 140 10.21 11.27 3.19
C GLY A 140 11.41 12.15 3.56
N ALA A 141 11.92 12.96 2.63
CA ALA A 141 13.05 13.87 2.89
C ALA A 141 12.69 15.04 3.82
N LYS A 142 11.41 15.40 3.94
CA LYS A 142 10.95 16.55 4.75
C LYS A 142 10.75 16.23 6.23
N TYR A 143 10.49 14.97 6.57
CA TYR A 143 10.18 14.58 7.95
C TYR A 143 11.34 13.78 8.52
N ALA A 144 12.16 14.45 9.34
CA ALA A 144 13.35 13.86 9.94
C ALA A 144 12.99 12.56 10.69
N VAL A 145 13.62 11.47 10.29
CA VAL A 145 13.37 10.14 10.84
C VAL A 145 14.07 10.03 12.20
N LYS A 146 13.30 10.03 13.30
CA LYS A 146 13.82 9.95 14.67
C LYS A 146 13.67 8.54 15.22
N GLY A 147 14.64 8.10 16.03
CA GLY A 147 14.59 6.83 16.76
C GLY A 147 15.68 5.82 16.37
N PRO A 148 15.58 4.58 16.89
CA PRO A 148 16.57 3.53 16.63
C PRO A 148 16.67 3.20 15.13
N PRO A 149 17.78 2.61 14.66
CA PRO A 149 18.01 2.32 13.25
C PRO A 149 16.86 1.57 12.57
N ALA A 150 16.30 0.54 13.20
CA ALA A 150 15.19 -0.23 12.67
C ALA A 150 13.91 0.62 12.49
N ARG A 151 13.60 1.48 13.47
CA ARG A 151 12.50 2.44 13.35
C ARG A 151 12.71 3.39 12.18
N ARG A 152 13.95 3.88 12.02
CA ARG A 152 14.27 4.80 10.94
C ARG A 152 14.13 4.14 9.57
N GLN A 153 14.62 2.91 9.43
CA GLN A 153 14.47 2.13 8.21
C GLN A 153 13.00 1.85 7.92
N PHE A 154 12.22 1.38 8.90
CA PHE A 154 10.80 1.10 8.74
C PHE A 154 10.01 2.32 8.27
N GLN A 155 10.25 3.49 8.89
CA GLN A 155 9.61 4.75 8.52
C GLN A 155 10.02 5.22 7.12
N SER A 156 11.32 5.19 6.80
CA SER A 156 11.82 5.60 5.48
C SER A 156 11.19 4.76 4.38
N ILE A 157 11.23 3.44 4.50
CA ILE A 157 10.75 2.52 3.46
C ILE A 157 9.23 2.58 3.33
N SER A 158 8.50 2.70 4.44
CA SER A 158 7.04 2.89 4.41
C SER A 158 6.68 4.19 3.68
N ASN A 159 7.39 5.28 3.94
CA ASN A 159 7.14 6.57 3.30
C ASN A 159 7.51 6.56 1.81
N ASP A 160 8.62 5.94 1.44
CA ASP A 160 9.04 5.76 0.04
C ASP A 160 7.98 5.00 -0.76
N ILE A 161 7.51 3.87 -0.22
CA ILE A 161 6.46 3.06 -0.85
C ILE A 161 5.16 3.86 -0.97
N ALA A 162 4.73 4.52 0.11
CA ALA A 162 3.49 5.30 0.10
C ALA A 162 3.55 6.44 -0.93
N PHE A 163 4.69 7.12 -1.04
CA PHE A 163 4.92 8.16 -2.04
C PHE A 163 4.89 7.60 -3.46
N ALA A 164 5.62 6.50 -3.71
CA ALA A 164 5.66 5.85 -5.02
C ALA A 164 4.26 5.43 -5.50
N LEU A 165 3.49 4.79 -4.63
CA LEU A 165 2.11 4.36 -4.92
C LEU A 165 1.20 5.56 -5.19
N MET A 166 1.35 6.66 -4.44
CA MET A 166 0.57 7.87 -4.66
C MET A 166 0.90 8.53 -6.01
N VAL A 167 2.19 8.62 -6.38
CA VAL A 167 2.62 9.13 -7.68
C VAL A 167 2.10 8.25 -8.81
N GLN A 168 2.17 6.94 -8.65
CA GLN A 168 1.62 5.99 -9.62
C GLN A 168 0.10 6.14 -9.77
N ALA A 169 -0.65 6.27 -8.68
CA ALA A 169 -2.09 6.49 -8.71
C ALA A 169 -2.44 7.74 -9.55
N ILE A 170 -1.71 8.85 -9.36
CA ILE A 170 -1.90 10.09 -10.13
C ILE A 170 -1.61 9.88 -11.63
N ARG A 171 -0.53 9.16 -11.95
CA ARG A 171 -0.14 8.88 -13.36
C ARG A 171 -1.09 7.92 -14.07
N THR A 172 -1.76 7.04 -13.32
CA THR A 172 -2.58 5.96 -13.90
C THR A 172 -4.06 6.32 -14.02
N MET A 173 -4.47 7.53 -13.59
CA MET A 173 -5.83 8.02 -13.83
C MET A 173 -6.11 8.03 -15.34
N ARG A 174 -6.81 7.01 -15.82
CA ARG A 174 -7.32 6.89 -17.20
C ARG A 174 -8.69 7.56 -17.27
N PRO A 175 -9.07 8.16 -18.42
CA PRO A 175 -10.46 8.53 -18.63
C PRO A 175 -11.32 7.26 -18.62
N ALA A 176 -12.49 7.34 -17.96
CA ALA A 176 -13.38 6.20 -17.83
C ALA A 176 -13.74 5.59 -19.19
N PRO A 177 -13.74 4.25 -19.33
CA PRO A 177 -14.24 3.63 -20.55
C PRO A 177 -15.71 4.05 -20.78
N ALA A 178 -16.10 4.21 -22.04
CA ALA A 178 -17.50 4.49 -22.38
C ALA A 178 -18.39 3.39 -21.78
N LYS A 179 -19.58 3.77 -21.30
CA LYS A 179 -20.47 2.95 -20.44
C LYS A 179 -20.91 1.58 -21.00
N ASP A 180 -20.50 1.18 -22.21
CA ASP A 180 -20.88 -0.07 -22.88
C ASP A 180 -19.68 -0.77 -23.57
N PHE A 181 -18.46 -0.69 -23.05
CA PHE A 181 -17.29 -1.33 -23.68
C PHE A 181 -17.20 -2.83 -23.37
N ILE A 182 -17.84 -3.66 -24.19
CA ILE A 182 -17.38 -5.05 -24.45
C ILE A 182 -16.39 -4.95 -25.62
N PRO A 183 -15.12 -5.37 -25.48
CA PRO A 183 -14.18 -5.33 -26.59
C PRO A 183 -14.75 -6.15 -27.75
N ASN A 184 -14.81 -5.54 -28.94
CA ASN A 184 -15.26 -6.21 -30.15
C ASN A 184 -14.26 -7.34 -30.44
N PHE A 185 -14.68 -8.59 -30.27
CA PHE A 185 -13.83 -9.76 -30.52
C PHE A 185 -13.68 -9.89 -32.05
N PRO A 186 -12.45 -9.85 -32.62
CA PRO A 186 -12.25 -10.21 -34.01
C PRO A 186 -12.69 -11.68 -34.27
N PRO A 187 -13.02 -12.05 -35.52
CA PRO A 187 -13.52 -13.39 -35.84
C PRO A 187 -12.57 -14.51 -35.36
N HIS A 188 -13.18 -15.62 -34.91
CA HIS A 188 -12.63 -16.68 -34.05
C HIS A 188 -11.39 -17.44 -34.53
N GLU A 189 -10.90 -17.26 -35.76
CA GLU A 189 -9.96 -18.18 -36.39
C GLU A 189 -8.49 -17.99 -35.96
N ASP A 190 -8.14 -16.86 -35.34
CA ASP A 190 -6.75 -16.53 -34.95
C ASP A 190 -6.47 -16.55 -33.43
N TYR A 191 -7.38 -17.07 -32.59
CA TYR A 191 -7.16 -17.08 -31.14
C TYR A 191 -6.14 -18.16 -30.72
N VAL A 192 -4.99 -17.72 -30.21
CA VAL A 192 -4.24 -18.51 -29.22
C VAL A 192 -4.69 -18.05 -27.84
N ILE A 193 -5.46 -18.88 -27.12
CA ILE A 193 -5.74 -18.65 -25.71
C ILE A 193 -4.43 -18.85 -24.94
N VAL A 194 -3.69 -17.77 -24.70
CA VAL A 194 -2.49 -17.80 -23.88
C VAL A 194 -2.91 -17.86 -22.41
N VAL A 195 -3.21 -19.07 -21.91
CA VAL A 195 -3.21 -19.33 -20.47
C VAL A 195 -1.74 -19.26 -20.06
N ARG A 196 -1.29 -18.17 -19.44
CA ARG A 196 0.07 -18.14 -18.88
C ARG A 196 0.18 -19.30 -17.90
N PRO A 197 1.15 -20.22 -18.06
CA PRO A 197 1.33 -21.29 -17.09
C PRO A 197 1.61 -20.67 -15.72
N PRO A 198 1.14 -21.29 -14.62
CA PRO A 198 1.47 -20.82 -13.28
C PRO A 198 3.00 -20.73 -13.14
N PRO A 199 3.53 -19.75 -12.38
CA PRO A 199 4.96 -19.69 -12.14
C PRO A 199 5.44 -21.03 -11.54
N LEU A 200 6.53 -21.56 -12.09
CA LEU A 200 7.13 -22.82 -11.66
C LEU A 200 7.45 -22.79 -10.15
N PRO A 201 7.35 -23.94 -9.45
CA PRO A 201 7.45 -24.03 -8.00
C PRO A 201 8.78 -23.52 -7.43
#